data_AF-A0A2D6KD21-F1
#
_entry.id   AF-A0A2D6KD21-F1
#
_cell.length_a   1.000
_cell.length_b   1.000
_cell.length_c   1.000
_cell.angle_alpha   90.00
_cell.angle_beta   90.00
_cell.angle_gamma   90.00
#
_symmetry.space_group_name_H-M   'P 1'
#
loop_
_entity.id
_entity.type
_entity.pdbx_description
1 polymer ?
#
loop_
_entity_poly.entity_id
_entity_poly.type
_entity_poly.pdbx_seq_one_letter_code
_entity_poly.pdbx_strand_id
1 'polypeptide(L)'
;MIIPNNNQGDETQFLCDVCSEPVTNPICPFCLTEEIEAWLTFYPGLRKALLPKIHKYLDKISNKITAYGTICIKCKDNSAHVCPYCFTAFVFYELKKLHAEKFILKEYFEFFNFDLHHTGYTKEAEELGVI
;
A
#
# COMPACT_ATOMS: atom_id res chain seq x y z
N MET A 1 37.35 -22.24 -28.78
CA MET A 1 36.80 -20.99 -28.22
C MET A 1 35.48 -21.33 -27.58
N ILE A 2 35.37 -21.22 -26.27
CA ILE A 2 34.12 -21.38 -25.53
C ILE A 2 33.52 -19.97 -25.43
N ILE A 3 32.32 -19.79 -25.98
CA ILE A 3 31.54 -18.57 -25.83
C ILE A 3 30.92 -18.63 -24.42
N PRO A 4 31.16 -17.66 -23.53
CA PRO A 4 30.44 -17.62 -22.27
C PRO A 4 29.00 -17.15 -22.54
N ASN A 5 28.03 -18.00 -22.18
CA ASN A 5 26.62 -17.64 -22.08
C ASN A 5 26.44 -16.70 -20.88
N ASN A 6 26.45 -15.39 -21.12
CA ASN A 6 25.94 -14.41 -20.18
C ASN A 6 24.41 -14.35 -20.32
N ASN A 7 23.71 -15.36 -19.80
CA ASN A 7 22.31 -15.20 -19.44
C ASN A 7 22.25 -14.57 -18.05
N GLN A 8 22.55 -13.27 -17.96
CA GLN A 8 22.04 -12.46 -16.87
C GLN A 8 20.55 -12.29 -17.17
N GLY A 9 19.72 -13.08 -16.47
CA GLY A 9 18.28 -12.87 -16.46
C GLY A 9 18.03 -11.47 -15.93
N ASP A 10 17.64 -10.57 -16.82
CA ASP A 10 17.22 -9.22 -16.48
C ASP A 10 15.89 -9.35 -15.73
N GLU A 11 15.96 -9.48 -14.41
CA GLU A 11 14.78 -9.42 -13.55
C GLU A 11 14.18 -8.03 -13.74
N THR A 12 13.18 -7.92 -14.61
CA THR A 12 12.44 -6.68 -14.80
C THR A 12 11.83 -6.28 -13.46
N GLN A 13 12.47 -5.31 -12.79
CA GLN A 13 11.98 -4.78 -11.53
C GLN A 13 10.78 -3.88 -11.82
N PHE A 14 9.61 -4.27 -11.30
CA PHE A 14 8.42 -3.44 -11.37
C PHE A 14 8.49 -2.38 -10.28
N LEU A 15 8.49 -1.11 -10.69
CA LEU A 15 8.57 0.04 -9.80
C LEU A 15 7.17 0.50 -9.36
N CYS A 16 7.09 1.03 -8.15
CA CYS A 16 5.89 1.65 -7.61
C CYS A 16 5.62 3.00 -8.27
N ASP A 17 4.41 3.24 -8.76
CA ASP A 17 4.00 4.50 -9.41
C ASP A 17 4.01 5.73 -8.48
N VAL A 18 4.18 5.51 -7.17
CA VAL A 18 4.18 6.59 -6.16
C VAL A 18 5.59 6.96 -5.72
N CYS A 19 6.42 5.99 -5.36
CA CYS A 19 7.76 6.23 -4.82
C CYS A 19 8.89 5.87 -5.79
N SER A 20 8.58 5.26 -6.94
CA SER A 20 9.57 4.74 -7.91
C SER A 20 10.52 3.66 -7.34
N GLU A 21 10.20 3.07 -6.20
CA GLU A 21 10.95 1.94 -5.61
C GLU A 21 10.41 0.59 -6.10
N PRO A 22 11.23 -0.48 -6.10
CA PRO A 22 10.78 -1.82 -6.48
C PRO A 22 9.63 -2.35 -5.60
N VAL A 23 8.64 -2.97 -6.22
CA VAL A 23 7.54 -3.66 -5.53
C VAL A 23 7.98 -5.08 -5.17
N THR A 24 8.47 -5.28 -3.94
CA THR A 24 9.01 -6.58 -3.46
C THR A 24 7.98 -7.52 -2.83
N ASN A 25 6.84 -6.97 -2.37
CA ASN A 25 5.73 -7.73 -1.79
C ASN A 25 4.43 -7.35 -2.53
N PRO A 26 4.17 -7.89 -3.73
CA PRO A 26 3.13 -7.34 -4.58
C PRO A 26 1.74 -7.77 -4.14
N ILE A 27 1.13 -7.01 -3.23
CA ILE A 27 -0.31 -7.03 -2.98
C ILE A 27 -0.86 -5.74 -3.58
N CYS A 28 -1.84 -5.85 -4.48
CA CYS A 28 -2.38 -4.68 -5.15
C CYS A 28 -3.21 -3.81 -4.19
N PRO A 29 -3.34 -2.50 -4.49
CA PRO A 29 -4.18 -1.59 -3.71
C PRO A 29 -5.62 -2.07 -3.54
N PHE A 30 -6.20 -2.71 -4.56
CA PHE A 30 -7.58 -3.23 -4.51
C PHE A 30 -7.75 -4.33 -3.45
N CYS A 31 -6.83 -5.30 -3.43
CA CYS A 31 -6.83 -6.37 -2.44
C CYS A 31 -6.63 -5.87 -1.00
N LEU A 32 -5.81 -4.83 -0.81
CA LEU A 32 -5.65 -4.18 0.49
C LEU A 32 -6.88 -3.33 0.85
N THR A 33 -7.55 -2.70 -0.12
CA THR A 33 -8.83 -2.01 0.11
C THR A 33 -9.89 -2.96 0.65
N GLU A 34 -10.00 -4.17 0.12
CA GLU A 34 -10.96 -5.17 0.63
C GLU A 34 -10.71 -5.50 2.11
N GLU A 35 -9.45 -5.67 2.51
CA GLU A 35 -9.06 -5.96 3.90
C GLU A 35 -9.34 -4.77 4.83
N ILE A 36 -9.01 -3.55 4.38
CA ILE A 36 -9.28 -2.31 5.12
C ILE A 36 -10.79 -2.07 5.22
N GLU A 37 -11.56 -2.34 4.17
CA GLU A 37 -13.01 -2.22 4.19
C GLU A 37 -13.64 -3.21 5.18
N ALA A 38 -13.15 -4.44 5.23
CA ALA A 38 -13.56 -5.42 6.22
C ALA A 38 -13.24 -4.94 7.65
N TRP A 39 -12.03 -4.43 7.89
CA TRP A 39 -11.65 -3.83 9.18
C TRP A 39 -12.53 -2.62 9.55
N LEU A 40 -12.87 -1.77 8.58
CA LEU A 40 -13.74 -0.60 8.79
C LEU A 40 -15.19 -0.95 9.17
N THR A 41 -15.61 -2.22 9.08
CA THR A 41 -16.93 -2.64 9.57
C THR A 41 -17.11 -2.42 11.07
N PHE A 42 -16.01 -2.44 11.84
CA PHE A 42 -16.00 -2.10 13.27
C PHE A 42 -16.15 -0.59 13.54
N TYR A 43 -15.95 0.27 12.52
CA TYR A 43 -15.96 1.72 12.63
C TYR A 43 -16.87 2.40 11.59
N PRO A 44 -18.21 2.24 11.65
CA PRO A 44 -19.12 2.68 10.60
C PRO A 44 -19.02 4.17 10.23
N GLY A 45 -18.81 5.05 11.21
CA GLY A 45 -18.63 6.48 10.98
C GLY A 45 -17.34 6.78 10.19
N LEU A 46 -16.25 6.11 10.57
CA LEU A 46 -14.97 6.23 9.89
C LEU A 46 -15.03 5.61 8.49
N ARG A 47 -15.70 4.46 8.34
CA ARG A 47 -15.95 3.82 7.05
C ARG A 47 -16.58 4.77 6.05
N LYS A 48 -17.66 5.45 6.47
CA LYS A 48 -18.38 6.43 5.63
C LYS A 48 -17.49 7.58 5.18
N ALA A 49 -16.54 8.00 6.02
CA ALA A 49 -15.63 9.11 5.72
C ALA A 49 -14.40 8.69 4.90
N LEU A 50 -13.85 7.50 5.16
CA LEU A 50 -12.58 7.04 4.62
C LEU A 50 -12.70 6.31 3.28
N LEU A 51 -13.71 5.44 3.09
CA LEU A 51 -13.84 4.68 1.85
C LEU A 51 -13.92 5.57 0.59
N PRO A 52 -14.68 6.68 0.56
CA PRO A 52 -14.69 7.57 -0.60
C PRO A 52 -13.30 8.15 -0.94
N LYS A 53 -12.45 8.38 0.07
CA LYS A 53 -11.07 8.86 -0.12
C LYS A 53 -10.18 7.76 -0.70
N ILE A 54 -10.34 6.53 -0.23
CA ILE A 54 -9.65 5.35 -0.77
C ILE A 54 -10.04 5.12 -2.24
N HIS A 55 -11.33 5.09 -2.56
CA HIS A 55 -11.78 4.90 -3.95
C HIS A 55 -11.27 6.02 -4.87
N LYS A 56 -11.33 7.28 -4.42
CA LYS A 56 -10.76 8.40 -5.17
C LYS A 56 -9.24 8.24 -5.41
N TYR A 57 -8.51 7.68 -4.44
CA TYR A 57 -7.10 7.36 -4.61
C TYR A 57 -6.90 6.25 -5.65
N LEU A 58 -7.68 5.17 -5.58
CA LEU A 58 -7.68 4.07 -6.55
C LEU A 58 -7.97 4.58 -7.98
N ASP A 59 -8.97 5.45 -8.15
CA ASP A 59 -9.30 6.04 -9.44
C ASP A 59 -8.11 6.87 -9.98
N LYS A 60 -7.45 7.63 -9.11
CA LYS A 60 -6.31 8.48 -9.50
C LYS A 60 -5.12 7.65 -9.95
N ILE A 61 -4.82 6.53 -9.30
CA ILE A 61 -3.70 5.66 -9.68
C ILE A 61 -4.06 4.83 -10.92
N SER A 62 -5.30 4.33 -11.01
CA SER A 62 -5.76 3.49 -12.14
C SER A 62 -5.79 4.26 -13.47
N ASN A 63 -6.18 5.54 -13.44
CA ASN A 63 -6.21 6.40 -14.63
C ASN A 63 -4.81 6.85 -15.10
N LYS A 64 -3.76 6.57 -14.33
CA LYS A 64 -2.37 6.92 -14.66
C LYS A 64 -1.54 5.74 -15.15
N ILE A 65 -2.11 4.53 -15.17
CA ILE A 65 -1.39 3.31 -15.56
C ILE A 65 -1.07 3.36 -17.05
N THR A 66 0.16 3.76 -17.37
CA THR A 66 0.73 3.70 -18.73
C THR A 66 1.61 2.47 -18.94
N ALA A 67 1.94 1.74 -17.88
CA ALA A 67 2.66 0.47 -17.89
C ALA A 67 1.97 -0.49 -16.90
N TYR A 68 1.64 -1.69 -17.35
CA TYR A 68 1.07 -2.71 -16.46
C TYR A 68 2.02 -2.96 -15.28
N GLY A 69 1.51 -3.00 -14.05
CA GLY A 69 2.29 -3.22 -12.83
C GLY A 69 2.91 -4.62 -12.76
N THR A 70 3.07 -5.17 -11.55
CA THR A 70 3.38 -6.61 -11.38
C THR A 70 2.15 -7.42 -10.97
N ILE A 71 2.31 -8.74 -10.98
CA ILE A 71 1.27 -9.70 -10.60
C ILE A 71 1.05 -9.61 -9.08
N CYS A 72 -0.18 -9.33 -8.68
CA CYS A 72 -0.61 -9.39 -7.30
C CYS A 72 -0.56 -10.85 -6.80
N ILE A 73 0.10 -11.11 -5.67
CA ILE A 73 0.19 -12.46 -5.10
C ILE A 73 -1.17 -13.00 -4.63
N LYS A 74 -2.13 -12.11 -4.31
CA LYS A 74 -3.46 -12.48 -3.80
C LYS A 74 -4.46 -12.74 -4.94
N CYS A 75 -4.75 -11.75 -5.78
CA CYS A 75 -5.75 -11.91 -6.86
C CYS A 75 -5.18 -12.43 -8.19
N LYS A 76 -3.86 -12.51 -8.34
CA LYS A 76 -3.16 -12.92 -9.58
C LYS A 76 -3.32 -11.98 -10.78
N ASP A 77 -3.94 -10.82 -10.61
CA ASP A 77 -4.02 -9.79 -11.66
C ASP A 77 -2.75 -8.95 -11.73
N ASN A 78 -2.50 -8.38 -12.91
CA ASN A 78 -1.45 -7.39 -13.13
C ASN A 78 -1.88 -5.99 -12.63
N SER A 79 -2.10 -5.88 -11.32
CA SER A 79 -2.65 -4.69 -10.67
C SER A 79 -1.78 -4.17 -9.52
N ALA A 80 -0.64 -4.79 -9.21
CA ALA A 80 0.28 -4.33 -8.16
C ALA A 80 1.25 -3.26 -8.70
N HIS A 81 0.70 -2.08 -9.02
CA HIS A 81 1.44 -0.92 -9.55
C HIS A 81 1.82 0.10 -8.45
N VAL A 82 1.23 -0.02 -7.25
CA VAL A 82 1.61 0.73 -6.05
C VAL A 82 2.04 -0.27 -4.98
N CYS A 83 3.18 -0.02 -4.33
CA CYS A 83 3.64 -0.88 -3.26
C CYS A 83 2.71 -0.81 -2.03
N PRO A 84 2.60 -1.89 -1.23
CA PRO A 84 1.77 -1.89 -0.03
C PRO A 84 2.06 -0.73 0.92
N TYR A 85 3.34 -0.40 1.13
CA TYR A 85 3.76 0.73 1.96
C TYR A 85 3.12 2.05 1.53
N CYS A 86 3.20 2.42 0.24
CA CYS A 86 2.65 3.70 -0.22
C CYS A 86 1.13 3.75 -0.06
N PHE A 87 0.46 2.62 -0.30
CA PHE A 87 -0.98 2.53 -0.12
C PHE A 87 -1.40 2.62 1.35
N THR A 88 -0.76 1.87 2.26
CA THR A 88 -1.11 1.91 3.68
C THR A 88 -0.69 3.20 4.35
N ALA A 89 0.42 3.83 3.93
CA ALA A 89 0.79 5.17 4.36
C ALA A 89 -0.29 6.20 3.98
N PHE A 90 -0.81 6.15 2.75
CA PHE A 90 -1.92 7.01 2.33
C PHE A 90 -3.14 6.86 3.25
N VAL A 91 -3.53 5.62 3.57
CA VAL A 91 -4.68 5.35 4.44
C VAL A 91 -4.42 5.86 5.87
N PHE A 92 -3.23 5.61 6.43
CA PHE A 92 -2.84 6.14 7.74
C PHE A 92 -2.91 7.67 7.80
N TYR A 93 -2.45 8.36 6.76
CA TYR A 93 -2.54 9.81 6.69
C TYR A 93 -3.97 10.32 6.57
N GLU A 94 -4.86 9.63 5.86
CA GLU A 94 -6.27 10.00 5.83
C GLU A 94 -6.97 9.74 7.17
N LEU A 95 -6.63 8.66 7.88
CA LEU A 95 -7.10 8.42 9.25
C LEU A 95 -6.71 9.56 10.20
N LYS A 96 -5.45 10.03 10.13
CA LYS A 96 -4.98 11.20 10.89
C LYS A 96 -5.75 12.47 10.55
N LYS A 97 -5.98 12.76 9.27
CA LYS A 97 -6.75 13.93 8.82
C LYS A 97 -8.22 13.88 9.26
N LEU A 98 -8.76 12.68 9.44
CA LEU A 98 -10.09 12.45 9.98
C LEU A 98 -10.14 12.49 11.51
N HIS A 99 -9.01 12.77 12.17
CA HIS A 99 -8.88 12.78 13.63
C HIS A 99 -9.33 11.46 14.26
N ALA A 100 -8.99 10.33 13.62
CA ALA A 100 -9.27 9.01 14.18
C ALA A 100 -8.64 8.88 15.57
N GLU A 101 -9.36 8.20 16.47
CA GLU A 101 -8.89 8.01 17.83
C GLU A 101 -7.59 7.21 17.87
N LYS A 102 -6.76 7.48 18.87
CA LYS A 102 -5.42 6.89 19.00
C LYS A 102 -5.44 5.36 18.98
N PHE A 103 -6.46 4.74 19.59
CA PHE A 103 -6.58 3.28 19.60
C PHE A 103 -6.86 2.71 18.19
N ILE A 104 -7.60 3.44 17.34
CA ILE A 104 -7.88 3.07 15.95
C ILE A 104 -6.60 3.17 15.12
N LEU A 105 -5.82 4.23 15.32
CA LEU A 105 -4.52 4.39 14.66
C LEU A 105 -3.55 3.26 15.04
N LYS A 106 -3.58 2.83 16.30
CA LYS A 106 -2.76 1.71 16.80
C LYS A 106 -3.19 0.40 16.17
N GLU A 107 -4.48 0.09 16.21
CA GLU A 107 -5.01 -1.13 15.61
C GLU A 107 -4.72 -1.17 14.10
N TYR A 108 -4.91 -0.05 13.39
CA TYR A 108 -4.53 0.04 11.98
C TYR A 108 -3.06 -0.28 11.75
N PHE A 109 -2.17 0.25 12.59
CA PHE A 109 -0.73 0.00 12.48
C PHE A 109 -0.41 -1.48 12.72
N GLU A 110 -1.02 -2.11 13.73
CA GLU A 110 -0.80 -3.54 14.03
C GLU A 110 -1.17 -4.47 12.87
N PHE A 111 -2.24 -4.16 12.12
CA PHE A 111 -2.69 -4.99 11.01
C PHE A 111 -2.07 -4.64 9.65
N PHE A 112 -1.75 -3.36 9.41
CA PHE A 112 -1.41 -2.85 8.09
C PHE A 112 -0.05 -2.16 8.05
N ASN A 113 0.89 -2.51 8.93
CA ASN A 113 2.25 -1.98 8.87
C ASN A 113 3.11 -2.67 7.80
N PHE A 114 3.39 -1.95 6.70
CA PHE A 114 4.32 -2.35 5.65
C PHE A 114 5.59 -1.48 5.62
N ASP A 115 5.79 -0.61 6.62
CA ASP A 115 7.03 0.16 6.81
C ASP A 115 8.09 -0.69 7.50
N LEU A 116 8.58 -1.71 6.79
CA LEU A 116 9.52 -2.73 7.31
C LEU A 116 10.87 -2.14 7.75
N HIS A 117 11.23 -0.96 7.25
CA HIS A 117 12.47 -0.28 7.60
C HIS A 117 12.28 0.83 8.63
N HIS A 118 11.06 1.04 9.14
CA HIS A 118 10.75 2.04 10.17
C HIS A 118 11.17 3.47 9.79
N THR A 119 11.12 3.82 8.50
CA THR A 119 11.59 5.13 8.00
C THR A 119 10.45 6.08 7.63
N GLY A 120 9.23 5.57 7.56
CA GLY A 120 8.04 6.29 7.14
C GLY A 120 7.07 6.57 8.29
N TYR A 121 5.82 6.17 8.09
CA TYR A 121 4.74 6.43 9.05
C TYR A 121 4.91 5.70 10.39
N THR A 122 5.88 4.78 10.52
CA THR A 122 6.31 4.23 11.82
C THR A 122 6.86 5.33 12.72
N LYS A 123 7.80 6.15 12.24
CA LYS A 123 8.39 7.22 13.04
C LYS A 123 7.32 8.21 13.52
N GLU A 124 6.36 8.53 12.64
CA GLU A 124 5.23 9.36 13.01
C GLU A 124 4.30 8.68 14.02
N ALA A 125 4.12 7.36 13.94
CA ALA A 125 3.35 6.60 14.90
C ALA A 125 4.01 6.61 16.29
N GLU A 126 5.33 6.47 16.37
CA GLU A 126 6.12 6.61 17.61
C GLU A 126 5.97 8.02 18.22
N GLU A 127 6.06 9.07 17.41
CA GLU A 127 5.88 10.46 17.86
C GLU A 127 4.47 10.73 18.41
N LEU A 128 3.46 10.03 17.90
CA LEU A 128 2.08 10.07 18.41
C LEU A 128 1.85 9.12 19.60
N GLY A 129 2.85 8.32 19.97
CA GLY A 129 2.81 7.24 20.96
C GLY A 129 1.78 6.16 20.62
N VAL A 130 1.48 5.98 19.33
CA VAL A 130 0.59 4.95 18.79
C VAL A 130 1.25 3.57 18.95
N ILE A 131 2.56 3.53 18.80
CA ILE A 131 3.46 2.41 19.07
C ILE A 131 4.60 2.85 19.99
#